data_AF-A0A1N6TE76-F1
#
_entry.id   AF-A0A1N6TE76-F1
#
_cell.length_a   1.000
_cell.length_b   1.000
_cell.length_c   1.000
_cell.angle_alpha   90.00
_cell.angle_beta   90.00
_cell.angle_gamma   90.00
#
_symmetry.space_group_name_H-M   'P 1'
#
loop_
_entity.id
_entity.type
_entity.pdbx_description
1 polymer ?
#
loop_
_entity_poly.entity_id
_entity_poly.type
_entity_poly.pdbx_seq_one_letter_code
_entity_poly.pdbx_strand_id
1 'polypeptide(L)'
;MVMNEMEVIRCIAQYSTVSGQLVEEHPLIGFNLLAFQKELSVKEKTNPMYECDSINCVNTGFLRKHLDNEPTWDFKRFRYFLEALPI
;
A
#
# COMPACT_ATOMS: atom_id res chain seq x y z
N MET A 1 -23.64 14.61 5.30
CA MET A 1 -22.25 14.12 5.26
C MET A 1 -22.31 12.78 4.57
N VAL A 2 -22.01 12.74 3.28
CA VAL A 2 -21.91 11.49 2.53
C VAL A 2 -20.52 11.55 1.92
N MET A 3 -19.55 10.91 2.57
CA MET A 3 -18.39 10.48 1.79
C MET A 3 -18.98 9.42 0.87
N ASN A 4 -19.11 9.73 -0.43
CA ASN A 4 -19.31 8.70 -1.43
C ASN A 4 -18.28 7.61 -1.12
N GLU A 5 -18.73 6.41 -0.80
CA GLU A 5 -17.88 5.23 -0.74
C GLU A 5 -17.42 4.99 -2.18
N MET A 6 -16.39 5.71 -2.63
CA MET A 6 -15.72 5.39 -3.87
C MET A 6 -15.19 3.97 -3.71
N GLU A 7 -15.63 3.07 -4.59
CA GLU A 7 -14.99 1.78 -4.69
C GLU A 7 -13.54 2.02 -5.10
N VAL A 8 -12.63 1.43 -4.33
CA VAL A 8 -11.20 1.64 -4.49
C VAL A 8 -10.48 0.30 -4.46
N ILE A 9 -9.45 0.20 -5.28
CA ILE A 9 -8.51 -0.92 -5.24
C ILE A 9 -7.34 -0.49 -4.37
N ARG A 10 -6.92 -1.39 -3.47
CA ARG A 10 -5.69 -1.23 -2.71
C ARG A 10 -4.56 -1.92 -3.44
N CYS A 11 -3.45 -1.22 -3.64
CA CYS A 11 -2.26 -1.79 -4.26
C CYS A 11 -1.00 -1.35 -3.51
N ILE A 12 0.09 -2.08 -3.71
CA ILE A 12 1.43 -1.60 -3.42
C ILE A 12 2.00 -0.98 -4.70
N ALA A 13 2.18 0.33 -4.71
CA ALA A 13 2.80 1.06 -5.80
C ALA A 13 4.33 1.10 -5.61
N GLN A 14 5.07 0.77 -6.67
CA GLN A 14 6.53 0.76 -6.69
C GLN A 14 7.05 1.93 -7.52
N TYR A 15 7.89 2.77 -6.93
CA TYR A 15 8.48 3.94 -7.57
C TYR A 15 10.00 3.82 -7.63
N SER A 16 10.59 4.23 -8.75
CA SER A 16 12.05 4.32 -8.91
C SER A 16 12.63 5.39 -7.99
N THR A 17 13.65 5.06 -7.20
CA THR A 17 14.37 6.07 -6.39
C THR A 17 15.17 7.03 -7.25
N VAL A 18 15.48 6.66 -8.50
CA VAL A 18 16.30 7.46 -9.42
C VAL A 18 15.44 8.44 -10.20
N SER A 19 14.34 7.98 -10.80
CA SER A 19 13.49 8.82 -11.65
C SER A 19 12.25 9.36 -10.94
N GLY A 20 11.89 8.82 -9.78
CA GLY A 20 10.65 9.13 -9.09
C GLY A 20 9.38 8.62 -9.80
N GLN A 21 9.54 7.92 -10.93
CA GLN A 21 8.42 7.43 -11.73
C GLN A 21 7.87 6.14 -11.14
N LEU A 22 6.55 5.97 -11.26
CA LEU A 22 5.86 4.70 -11.04
C LEU A 22 6.43 3.65 -11.99
N VAL A 23 6.80 2.51 -11.44
CA VAL A 23 7.37 1.38 -12.17
C VAL A 23 6.31 0.31 -12.33
N GLU A 24 5.63 -0.03 -11.24
CA GLU A 24 4.66 -1.12 -11.21
C GLU A 24 3.70 -0.96 -10.03
N GLU A 25 2.50 -1.52 -10.16
CA GLU A 25 1.51 -1.61 -9.10
C GLU A 25 1.19 -3.08 -8.83
N HIS A 26 1.12 -3.43 -7.55
CA HIS A 26 0.88 -4.80 -7.10
C HIS A 26 -0.44 -4.84 -6.33
N PRO A 27 -1.57 -5.20 -6.98
CA PRO A 27 -2.88 -5.23 -6.34
C PRO A 27 -2.91 -6.17 -5.14
N LEU A 28 -3.61 -5.75 -4.09
CA LEU A 28 -3.85 -6.61 -2.94
C LEU A 28 -5.01 -7.58 -3.22
N ILE A 29 -4.85 -8.84 -2.83
CA ILE A 29 -5.94 -9.85 -2.85
C ILE A 29 -6.91 -9.70 -1.67
N GLY A 30 -6.55 -8.89 -0.68
CA GLY A 30 -7.42 -8.61 0.46
C GLY A 30 -6.87 -7.51 1.35
N PHE A 31 -7.76 -6.67 1.86
CA PHE A 31 -7.42 -5.52 2.70
C PHE A 31 -8.25 -5.53 3.98
N ASN A 32 -7.58 -5.73 5.12
CA ASN A 32 -8.19 -5.58 6.44
C ASN A 32 -7.67 -4.28 7.07
N LEU A 33 -8.53 -3.26 7.12
CA LEU A 33 -8.15 -1.92 7.57
C LEU A 33 -7.41 -1.94 8.91
N LEU A 34 -7.93 -2.63 9.93
CA LEU A 34 -7.33 -2.67 11.26
C LEU A 34 -5.96 -3.36 11.26
N ALA A 35 -5.79 -4.41 10.46
CA ALA A 35 -4.52 -5.10 10.34
C ALA A 35 -3.46 -4.21 9.67
N PHE A 36 -3.83 -3.51 8.59
CA PHE A 36 -2.94 -2.60 7.88
C PHE A 36 -2.60 -1.35 8.69
N GLN A 37 -3.57 -0.73 9.37
CA GLN A 37 -3.32 0.39 10.29
C GLN A 37 -2.32 0.00 11.38
N LYS A 38 -2.46 -1.21 11.94
CA LYS A 38 -1.53 -1.73 12.94
C LYS A 38 -0.14 -1.95 12.36
N GLU A 39 -0.05 -2.61 11.21
CA GLU A 39 1.23 -2.92 10.55
C GLU A 39 1.99 -1.64 10.16
N LEU A 40 1.28 -0.65 9.61
CA LEU A 40 1.85 0.60 9.13
C LEU A 40 1.89 1.70 10.21
N SER A 41 1.62 1.33 11.47
CA SER A 41 1.68 2.23 12.64
C SER A 41 0.83 3.50 12.49
N VAL A 42 -0.31 3.39 11.81
CA VAL A 42 -1.29 4.49 11.67
C VAL A 42 -1.95 4.74 13.03
N LYS A 43 -1.74 5.94 13.56
CA LYS A 43 -2.22 6.32 14.91
C LYS A 43 -3.71 6.61 14.95
N GLU A 44 -4.24 7.17 13.88
CA GLU A 44 -5.65 7.53 13.77
C GLU A 44 -6.48 6.31 13.36
N LYS A 45 -7.24 5.75 14.29
CA LYS A 45 -8.07 4.56 14.05
C LYS A 45 -9.19 4.79 13.03
N THR A 46 -9.60 6.04 12.85
CA THR A 46 -10.61 6.46 11.87
C THR A 46 -10.04 6.67 10.47
N ASN A 47 -8.71 6.62 10.30
CA ASN A 47 -8.09 6.85 9.01
C ASN A 47 -8.37 5.65 8.08
N PRO A 48 -9.10 5.84 6.96
CA PRO A 48 -9.43 4.77 6.02
C PRO A 48 -8.25 4.30 5.17
N MET A 49 -7.07 4.93 5.32
CA MET A 49 -5.85 4.72 4.53
C MET A 49 -6.12 4.94 3.04
N TYR A 50 -6.75 6.08 2.72
CA TYR A 50 -6.90 6.56 1.34
C TYR A 50 -5.71 7.38 0.86
N GLU A 51 -4.79 7.73 1.76
CA GLU A 51 -3.54 8.41 1.45
C GLU A 51 -2.45 7.39 1.06
N CYS A 52 -1.25 7.88 0.73
CA CYS A 52 -0.09 7.03 0.45
C CYS A 52 0.63 6.69 1.77
N ASP A 53 0.58 5.42 2.18
CA ASP A 53 1.31 4.95 3.36
C ASP A 53 2.62 4.26 2.96
N SER A 54 3.76 4.73 3.49
CA SER A 54 5.08 4.19 3.13
C SER A 54 5.27 2.76 3.62
N ILE A 55 5.76 1.90 2.73
CA ILE A 55 6.14 0.53 3.04
C ILE A 55 7.64 0.44 3.33
N ASN A 56 7.99 -0.24 4.42
CA ASN A 56 9.37 -0.53 4.79
C ASN A 56 9.66 -2.03 4.73
N CYS A 57 10.95 -2.40 4.79
CA CYS A 57 11.39 -3.79 4.73
C CYS A 57 10.76 -4.68 5.82
N VAL A 58 10.46 -4.12 6.99
CA VAL A 58 9.81 -4.82 8.11
C VAL A 58 8.38 -5.25 7.79
N ASN A 59 7.69 -4.57 6.87
CA ASN A 59 6.30 -4.86 6.53
C ASN A 59 6.14 -5.98 5.49
N THR A 60 7.21 -6.33 4.78
CA THR A 60 7.17 -7.28 3.66
C THR A 60 6.61 -8.66 4.05
N GLY A 61 6.94 -9.15 5.25
CA GLY A 61 6.42 -10.42 5.77
C GLY A 61 4.90 -10.42 6.03
N PHE A 62 4.34 -9.27 6.41
CA PHE A 62 2.89 -9.08 6.50
C PHE A 62 2.27 -9.04 5.09
N LEU A 63 2.83 -8.20 4.22
CA LEU A 63 2.29 -7.95 2.88
C LEU A 63 2.26 -9.18 1.96
N ARG A 64 3.19 -10.12 2.13
CA ARG A 64 3.21 -11.38 1.36
C ARG A 64 1.90 -12.16 1.44
N LYS A 65 1.13 -12.02 2.54
CA LYS A 65 -0.17 -12.70 2.71
C LYS A 65 -1.31 -12.02 1.96
N HIS A 66 -1.06 -10.82 1.45
CA HIS A 66 -2.05 -9.92 0.87
C HIS A 66 -1.76 -9.61 -0.60
N LEU A 67 -0.71 -10.18 -1.19
CA LEU A 67 -0.29 -9.96 -2.58
C LEU A 67 -0.48 -11.25 -3.38
N ASP A 68 -1.10 -11.14 -4.56
CA ASP A 68 -1.16 -12.26 -5.52
C ASP A 68 0.21 -12.46 -6.18
N ASN A 69 0.81 -11.34 -6.58
CA ASN A 69 2.14 -11.25 -7.15
C ASN A 69 2.99 -10.33 -6.28
N GLU A 70 4.00 -10.89 -5.63
CA GLU A 70 4.89 -10.16 -4.74
C GLU A 70 6.00 -9.47 -5.57
N PRO A 71 6.26 -8.17 -5.37
CA PRO A 71 7.42 -7.52 -5.97
C PRO A 71 8.71 -8.13 -5.43
N THR A 72 9.77 -8.11 -6.24
CA THR A 72 11.11 -8.36 -5.74
C THR A 72 11.56 -7.14 -4.94
N TRP A 73 11.39 -7.19 -3.61
CA TRP A 73 11.68 -6.08 -2.72
C TRP A 73 13.15 -5.62 -2.80
N ASP A 74 13.37 -4.48 -3.48
CA ASP A 74 14.64 -3.75 -3.47
C ASP A 74 14.42 -2.30 -3.00
N PHE A 75 14.53 -2.09 -1.69
CA PHE A 75 14.36 -0.78 -1.05
C PHE A 75 15.53 0.20 -1.30
N LYS A 76 16.60 -0.22 -1.98
CA LYS A 76 17.67 0.68 -2.42
C LYS A 76 17.30 1.34 -3.74
N ARG A 77 16.73 0.57 -4.67
CA ARG A 77 16.35 1.04 -6.00
C ARG A 77 14.92 1.57 -6.08
N PHE A 78 14.07 1.17 -5.14
CA PHE A 78 12.65 1.52 -5.18
C PHE A 78 12.12 2.03 -3.84
N ARG A 79 11.08 2.85 -3.92
CA ARG A 79 10.18 3.18 -2.82
C ARG A 79 8.85 2.48 -3.06
N TYR A 80 8.20 2.07 -1.98
CA TYR A 80 6.95 1.34 -2.04
C TYR A 80 5.93 2.03 -1.15
N PHE A 81 4.71 2.15 -1.64
CA PHE A 81 3.61 2.77 -0.92
C PHE A 81 2.35 1.91 -1.04
N LEU A 82 1.58 1.83 0.03
CA LEU A 82 0.20 1.39 -0.06
C LEU A 82 -0.62 2.57 -0.59
N GLU A 83 -1.37 2.34 -1.66
CA GLU A 83 -2.22 3.36 -2.27
C GLU A 83 -3.66 2.87 -2.46
N ALA A 84 -4.56 3.84 -2.54
CA ALA A 84 -5.97 3.66 -2.82
C ALA A 84 -6.29 4.26 -4.19
N LEU A 85 -6.51 3.40 -5.18
CA LEU A 85 -6.84 3.81 -6.54
C LEU A 85 -8.36 3.78 -6.74
N PRO A 86 -8.98 4.84 -7.30
CA PRO A 86 -10.39 4.81 -7.66
C PRO A 86 -10.66 3.79 -8.77
N ILE A 87 -11.82 3.13 -8.71
CA ILE A 87 -12.35 2.26 -9.78
C ILE A 87 -13.20 3.09 -10.76
#